data_AF-A0A662PUF1-F1
#
_entry.id   AF-A0A662PUF1-F1
#
_cell.length_a   1.000
_cell.length_b   1.000
_cell.length_c   1.000
_cell.angle_alpha   90.00
_cell.angle_beta   90.00
_cell.angle_gamma   90.00
#
_symmetry.space_group_name_H-M   'P 1'
#
loop_
_entity.id
_entity.type
_entity.pdbx_description
1 polymer ?
#
loop_
_entity_poly.entity_id
_entity_poly.type
_entity_poly.pdbx_seq_one_letter_code
_entity_poly.pdbx_strand_id
1 'polypeptide(L)'
;MKFKAEKKSKKVELKIKLPQPSYKSETSIEEALKLRRSIREYEDRPLTIKHVSQLFWAAQGVTKPDPWLRAGGFKTAPSAGATYPLEIYMVVKEGGVEGLEPGIYHYLP
;
A
#
# COMPACT_ATOMS: atom_id res chain seq x y z
N MET A 1 6.89 48.02 -1.47
CA MET A 1 7.05 46.63 -1.99
C MET A 1 6.02 45.74 -1.32
N LYS A 2 5.14 45.08 -2.08
CA LYS A 2 4.11 44.18 -1.54
C LYS A 2 4.52 42.74 -1.79
N PHE A 3 4.79 41.98 -0.73
CA PHE A 3 4.95 40.52 -0.82
C PHE A 3 3.59 39.86 -0.62
N LYS A 4 3.16 39.06 -1.60
CA LYS A 4 1.96 38.22 -1.52
C LYS A 4 2.41 36.88 -0.92
N ALA A 5 2.07 36.63 0.34
CA ALA A 5 2.26 35.32 0.93
C ALA A 5 1.25 34.34 0.30
N GLU A 6 1.74 33.41 -0.53
CA GLU A 6 0.93 32.26 -0.92
C GLU A 6 0.69 31.41 0.33
N LYS A 7 -0.58 31.30 0.71
CA LYS A 7 -1.02 30.43 1.80
C LYS A 7 -0.63 29.00 1.45
N LYS A 8 0.33 28.43 2.18
CA LYS A 8 0.58 26.97 2.19
C LYS A 8 -0.76 26.29 2.47
N SER A 9 -1.24 25.51 1.51
CA SER A 9 -2.42 24.67 1.66
C SER A 9 -2.23 23.80 2.91
N LYS A 10 -3.18 23.85 3.85
CA LYS A 10 -3.18 22.98 5.03
C LYS A 10 -3.26 21.54 4.54
N LYS A 11 -2.21 20.77 4.77
CA LYS A 11 -2.15 19.33 4.51
C LYS A 11 -3.18 18.65 5.43
N VAL A 12 -4.34 18.29 4.90
CA VAL A 12 -5.33 17.50 5.65
C VAL A 12 -4.82 16.06 5.66
N GLU A 13 -4.28 15.62 6.80
CA GLU A 13 -3.81 14.25 7.00
C GLU A 13 -5.03 13.33 7.23
N LEU A 14 -5.70 12.94 6.14
CA LEU A 14 -6.74 11.92 6.17
C LEU A 14 -6.07 10.54 6.27
N LYS A 15 -6.13 9.91 7.45
CA LYS A 15 -5.72 8.52 7.64
C LYS A 15 -6.90 7.60 7.37
N ILE A 16 -6.72 6.68 6.42
CA ILE A 16 -7.73 5.69 6.05
C ILE A 16 -7.33 4.35 6.66
N LYS A 17 -8.23 3.73 7.41
CA LYS A 17 -8.00 2.38 7.96
C LYS A 17 -8.25 1.35 6.86
N LEU A 18 -7.25 0.53 6.61
CA LEU A 18 -7.38 -0.61 5.70
C LEU A 18 -7.97 -1.81 6.45
N PRO A 19 -8.78 -2.65 5.77
CA PRO A 19 -9.24 -3.91 6.34
C PRO A 19 -8.06 -4.85 6.61
N GLN A 20 -8.21 -5.78 7.55
CA GLN A 20 -7.19 -6.81 7.78
C GLN A 20 -6.99 -7.68 6.53
N PRO A 21 -5.75 -8.04 6.18
CA PRO A 21 -5.47 -8.93 5.05
C PRO A 21 -5.87 -10.37 5.39
N SER A 22 -6.09 -11.19 4.36
CA SER A 22 -6.22 -12.63 4.51
C SER A 22 -4.84 -13.28 4.55
N TYR A 23 -4.67 -14.19 5.51
CA TYR A 23 -3.47 -15.03 5.66
C TYR A 23 -3.66 -16.43 5.05
N LYS A 24 -4.79 -16.69 4.42
CA LYS A 24 -5.11 -17.95 3.75
C LYS A 24 -5.56 -17.67 2.31
N SER A 25 -5.13 -18.53 1.40
CA SER A 25 -5.40 -18.47 -0.03
C SER A 25 -5.77 -19.88 -0.51
N GLU A 26 -6.69 -19.97 -1.46
CA GLU A 26 -7.00 -21.21 -2.17
C GLU A 26 -5.92 -21.55 -3.21
N THR A 27 -5.21 -20.53 -3.72
CA THR A 27 -4.05 -20.68 -4.60
C THR A 27 -2.79 -20.98 -3.79
N SER A 28 -2.07 -22.05 -4.13
CA SER A 28 -0.79 -22.36 -3.51
C SER A 28 0.34 -21.43 -4.00
N ILE A 29 1.46 -21.42 -3.29
CA ILE A 29 2.64 -20.63 -3.70
C ILE A 29 3.18 -21.14 -5.05
N GLU A 30 3.25 -22.45 -5.24
CA GLU A 30 3.71 -23.09 -6.48
C GLU A 30 2.83 -22.70 -7.67
N GLU A 31 1.52 -22.69 -7.47
CA GLU A 31 0.57 -22.27 -8.51
C GLU A 31 0.71 -20.78 -8.82
N ALA A 32 0.80 -19.92 -7.81
CA ALA A 32 1.01 -18.49 -8.00
C ALA A 32 2.30 -18.20 -8.79
N LEU A 33 3.40 -18.89 -8.46
CA LEU A 33 4.68 -18.78 -9.18
C LEU A 33 4.56 -19.25 -10.63
N LYS A 34 3.86 -20.36 -10.89
CA LYS A 34 3.65 -20.90 -12.24
C LYS A 34 2.80 -19.95 -13.11
N LEU A 35 1.73 -19.40 -12.54
CA LEU A 35 0.77 -18.55 -13.25
C LEU A 35 1.23 -17.09 -13.41
N ARG A 36 2.21 -16.62 -12.63
CA ARG A 36 2.66 -15.23 -12.65
C ARG A 36 3.07 -14.78 -14.06
N ARG A 37 2.40 -13.76 -14.58
CA ARG A 37 2.74 -13.06 -15.83
C ARG A 37 2.65 -11.56 -15.62
N SER A 38 3.30 -10.78 -16.49
CA SER A 38 3.15 -9.33 -16.52
C SER A 38 1.96 -8.98 -17.40
N ILE A 39 0.90 -8.45 -16.78
CA ILE A 39 -0.34 -8.01 -17.44
C ILE A 39 -0.27 -6.49 -17.61
N ARG A 40 -0.66 -5.96 -18.78
CA ARG A 40 -0.62 -4.51 -19.10
C ARG A 40 -1.93 -3.96 -19.68
N GLU A 41 -2.88 -4.84 -19.95
CA GLU A 41 -4.25 -4.49 -20.33
C GLU A 41 -5.15 -4.89 -19.18
N TYR A 42 -5.98 -3.96 -18.73
CA TYR A 42 -6.82 -4.12 -17.54
C TYR A 42 -8.26 -3.83 -17.90
N GLU A 43 -9.17 -4.48 -17.18
CA GLU A 43 -10.58 -4.17 -17.27
C GLU A 43 -10.87 -2.79 -16.67
N ASP A 44 -11.91 -2.12 -17.17
CA ASP A 44 -12.38 -0.85 -16.61
C ASP A 44 -13.25 -1.10 -15.36
N ARG A 45 -12.63 -1.71 -14.34
CA ARG A 45 -13.25 -2.00 -13.04
C ARG A 45 -12.34 -1.49 -11.91
N PRO A 46 -12.88 -0.77 -10.90
CA PRO A 46 -12.10 -0.31 -9.76
C PRO A 46 -11.61 -1.50 -8.92
N LEU A 47 -10.51 -1.29 -8.20
CA LEU A 47 -10.12 -2.19 -7.12
C LEU A 47 -10.97 -1.92 -5.87
N THR A 48 -11.33 -2.96 -5.13
CA THR A 48 -11.91 -2.80 -3.80
C THR A 48 -10.82 -2.41 -2.78
N ILE A 49 -11.22 -1.80 -1.66
CA ILE A 49 -10.27 -1.50 -0.57
C ILE A 49 -9.62 -2.76 0.03
N LYS A 50 -10.29 -3.93 -0.08
CA LYS A 50 -9.74 -5.22 0.34
C LYS A 50 -8.59 -5.66 -0.57
N HIS A 51 -8.72 -5.48 -1.89
CA HIS A 51 -7.62 -5.76 -2.84
C HIS A 51 -6.39 -4.91 -2.53
N VAL A 52 -6.60 -3.61 -2.30
CA VAL A 52 -5.52 -2.67 -1.95
C VAL A 52 -4.82 -3.09 -0.65
N SER A 53 -5.59 -3.42 0.39
CA SER A 53 -5.02 -3.89 1.66
C SER A 53 -4.20 -5.17 1.49
N GLN A 54 -4.73 -6.15 0.76
CA GLN A 54 -4.04 -7.42 0.51
C GLN A 54 -2.72 -7.20 -0.24
N LEU A 55 -2.72 -6.32 -1.25
CA LEU A 55 -1.51 -6.00 -2.02
C LEU A 55 -0.44 -5.32 -1.17
N PHE A 56 -0.82 -4.33 -0.37
CA PHE A 56 0.14 -3.64 0.50
C PHE A 56 0.71 -4.56 1.57
N TRP A 57 -0.13 -5.40 2.19
CA TRP A 57 0.36 -6.38 3.14
C TRP A 57 1.30 -7.39 2.46
N ALA A 58 0.95 -7.91 1.27
CA ALA A 58 1.83 -8.82 0.56
C ALA A 58 3.19 -8.17 0.23
N ALA A 59 3.22 -6.88 -0.12
CA ALA A 59 4.43 -6.17 -0.50
C ALA A 59 5.35 -5.79 0.67
N GLN A 60 4.81 -5.19 1.75
CA GLN A 60 5.58 -4.68 2.91
C GLN A 60 4.78 -4.76 4.23
N GLY A 61 3.84 -5.69 4.37
CA GLY A 61 3.02 -5.84 5.58
C GLY A 61 3.81 -6.39 6.78
N VAL A 62 3.39 -6.05 8.00
CA VAL A 62 3.99 -6.58 9.23
C VAL A 62 3.54 -8.03 9.46
N THR A 63 4.50 -8.94 9.66
CA THR A 63 4.27 -10.36 9.97
C THR A 63 4.50 -10.69 11.44
N LYS A 64 5.40 -9.96 12.10
CA LYS A 64 5.65 -10.05 13.53
C LYS A 64 5.93 -8.64 14.08
N PRO A 65 4.99 -8.04 14.81
CA PRO A 65 5.19 -6.74 15.44
C PRO A 65 6.37 -6.78 16.40
N ASP A 66 7.21 -5.74 16.34
CA ASP A 66 8.33 -5.53 17.26
C ASP A 66 8.57 -4.03 17.44
N PRO A 67 8.18 -3.44 18.58
CA PRO A 67 8.36 -2.01 18.84
C PRO A 67 9.82 -1.56 18.89
N TRP A 68 10.78 -2.49 19.06
CA TRP A 68 12.21 -2.17 19.08
C TRP A 68 12.79 -2.03 17.66
N LEU A 69 12.11 -2.56 16.65
CA LEU A 69 12.48 -2.36 15.25
C LEU A 69 11.90 -1.03 14.74
N ARG A 70 12.75 -0.21 14.10
CA ARG A 70 12.34 1.07 13.49
C ARG A 70 11.14 0.93 12.54
N ALA A 71 11.02 -0.21 11.87
CA ALA A 71 9.95 -0.49 10.92
C ALA A 71 8.65 -1.04 11.57
N GLY A 72 8.58 -1.10 12.91
CA GLY A 72 7.43 -1.59 13.68
C GLY A 72 7.28 -3.11 13.74
N GLY A 73 8.20 -3.86 13.13
CA GLY A 73 8.20 -5.31 13.10
C GLY A 73 8.84 -5.90 11.85
N PHE A 74 8.89 -7.23 11.79
CA PHE A 74 9.31 -7.95 10.59
C PHE A 74 8.27 -7.80 9.48
N LYS A 75 8.73 -7.76 8.23
CA LYS A 75 7.87 -7.57 7.05
C LYS A 75 7.71 -8.87 6.24
N THR A 76 6.73 -8.89 5.34
CA THR A 76 6.54 -9.97 4.36
C THR A 76 7.72 -10.12 3.40
N ALA A 77 8.46 -9.04 3.14
CA ALA A 77 9.69 -9.05 2.36
C ALA A 77 10.94 -9.05 3.26
N PRO A 78 12.00 -9.80 2.93
CA PRO A 78 13.27 -9.73 3.64
C PRO A 78 13.98 -8.40 3.37
N SER A 79 14.79 -7.95 4.33
CA SER A 79 15.60 -6.73 4.21
C SER A 79 16.90 -6.87 4.98
N ALA A 80 18.02 -6.48 4.35
CA ALA A 80 19.34 -6.54 4.99
C ALA A 80 19.36 -5.70 6.27
N GLY A 81 19.78 -6.33 7.37
CA GLY A 81 19.83 -5.71 8.70
C GLY A 81 18.46 -5.30 9.27
N ALA A 82 17.35 -5.83 8.74
CA ALA A 82 15.99 -5.45 9.14
C ALA A 82 15.73 -3.92 9.07
N THR A 83 16.38 -3.25 8.13
CA THR A 83 16.32 -1.78 7.98
C THR A 83 15.04 -1.31 7.29
N TYR A 84 14.48 -2.14 6.40
CA TYR A 84 13.23 -1.90 5.66
C TYR A 84 13.15 -0.48 5.06
N PRO A 85 14.09 -0.10 4.16
CA PRO A 85 14.20 1.29 3.68
C PRO A 85 13.15 1.67 2.63
N LEU A 86 12.31 0.73 2.19
CA LEU A 86 11.34 0.94 1.12
C LEU A 86 10.01 1.46 1.68
N GLU A 87 9.45 2.48 1.03
CA GLU A 87 8.09 2.98 1.28
C GLU A 87 7.19 2.68 0.08
N ILE A 88 5.88 2.53 0.32
CA ILE A 88 4.89 2.28 -0.72
C ILE A 88 3.99 3.49 -0.87
N TYR A 89 3.97 4.05 -2.08
CA TYR A 89 3.03 5.08 -2.50
C TYR A 89 2.10 4.51 -3.56
N MET A 90 0.81 4.81 -3.45
CA MET A 90 -0.20 4.44 -4.43
C MET A 90 -0.76 5.70 -5.09
N VAL A 91 -0.79 5.68 -6.42
CA VAL A 91 -1.43 6.72 -7.23
C VAL A 91 -2.79 6.18 -7.68
N VAL A 92 -3.86 6.82 -7.22
CA VAL A 92 -5.23 6.45 -7.53
C VAL A 92 -5.74 7.40 -8.62
N LYS A 93 -6.18 6.82 -9.75
CA LYS A 93 -6.93 7.54 -10.78
C LYS A 93 -8.40 7.68 -10.36
N GLU A 94 -9.14 8.55 -11.04
CA GLU A 94 -10.60 8.63 -10.94
C GLU A 94 -11.24 7.25 -11.15
N GLY A 95 -12.12 6.86 -10.22
CA GLY A 95 -12.72 5.53 -10.19
C GLY A 95 -11.71 4.37 -10.16
N GLY A 96 -10.47 4.58 -9.70
CA GLY A 96 -9.44 3.54 -9.67
C GLY A 96 -9.57 2.58 -8.48
N VAL A 97 -10.05 3.10 -7.34
CA VAL A 97 -10.30 2.33 -6.12
C VAL A 97 -11.64 2.76 -5.53
N GLU A 98 -12.47 1.79 -5.18
CA GLU A 98 -13.76 2.05 -4.55
C GLU A 98 -13.61 2.82 -3.24
N GLY A 99 -14.31 3.95 -3.12
CA GLY A 99 -14.34 4.77 -1.91
C GLY A 99 -13.06 5.58 -1.64
N LEU A 100 -12.14 5.67 -2.60
CA LEU A 100 -10.99 6.57 -2.54
C LEU A 100 -11.07 7.62 -3.64
N GLU A 101 -10.80 8.86 -3.26
CA GLU A 101 -10.63 9.96 -4.19
C GLU A 101 -9.34 9.79 -5.03
N PRO A 102 -9.27 10.38 -6.23
CA PRO A 102 -8.02 10.44 -6.99
C PRO A 102 -6.93 11.14 -6.19
N GLY A 103 -5.71 10.61 -6.23
CA GLY A 103 -4.60 11.22 -5.52
C GLY A 103 -3.43 10.29 -5.24
N ILE A 104 -2.50 10.77 -4.42
CA ILE A 104 -1.33 10.02 -3.99
C ILE A 104 -1.48 9.68 -2.50
N TYR A 105 -1.42 8.40 -2.19
CA TYR A 105 -1.56 7.84 -0.85
C TYR A 105 -0.25 7.22 -0.40
N HIS A 106 0.12 7.41 0.86
CA HIS A 106 1.26 6.76 1.50
C HIS A 106 0.76 5.61 2.38
N TYR A 107 1.24 4.39 2.14
CA TYR A 107 0.91 3.25 2.98
C TYR A 107 1.70 3.29 4.29
N LEU A 108 0.97 3.19 5.40
CA LEU A 108 1.53 3.11 6.75
C LEU A 108 1.31 1.68 7.28
N PRO A 109 2.33 0.82 7.26
CA PRO A 109 2.23 -0.59 7.67
C PRO A 109 2.15 -0.81 9.17
#